data_AF-A0A2V3PJ87-F1
#
_entry.id   AF-A0A2V3PJ87-F1
#
_cell.length_a   1.000
_cell.length_b   1.000
_cell.length_c   1.000
_cell.angle_alpha   90.00
_cell.angle_beta   90.00
_cell.angle_gamma   90.00
#
_symmetry.space_group_name_H-M   'P 1'
#
loop_
_entity.id
_entity.type
_entity.pdbx_description
1 polymer ?
#
loop_
_entity_poly.entity_id
_entity_poly.type
_entity_poly.pdbx_seq_one_letter_code
_entity_poly.pdbx_strand_id
1 'polypeptide(L)' 'MTNECGRIRIVPSDKLTDLKLSELEGRTGMVIENLTCSERKNKGYMVRLDVPFFRRTNLVYTY' A
#
# COMPACT_ATOMS: atom_id res chain seq x y z
N MET A 1 -13.48 -17.90 -12.36
CA MET A 1 -13.42 -17.25 -11.03
C MET A 1 -13.08 -15.80 -11.30
N THR A 2 -13.97 -14.88 -10.94
CA THR A 2 -13.89 -13.47 -11.31
C THR A 2 -12.65 -12.83 -10.68
N ASN A 3 -11.67 -12.54 -11.54
CA ASN A 3 -10.42 -11.83 -11.25
C ASN A 3 -10.69 -10.35 -10.95
N GLU A 4 -11.45 -10.06 -9.90
CA GLU A 4 -11.71 -8.67 -9.50
C GLU A 4 -10.56 -8.19 -8.61
N CYS A 5 -9.50 -7.72 -9.27
CA CYS A 5 -8.53 -6.84 -8.65
C CYS A 5 -9.23 -5.52 -8.28
N GLY A 6 -9.76 -5.45 -7.06
CA GLY A 6 -10.43 -4.26 -6.55
C GLY A 6 -9.49 -3.06 -6.52
N ARG A 7 -9.98 -1.92 -7.02
CA ARG A 7 -9.36 -0.62 -6.74
C ARG A 7 -9.62 -0.25 -5.29
N ILE A 8 -8.61 0.27 -4.64
CA ILE A 8 -8.70 0.75 -3.27
C ILE A 8 -8.22 2.19 -3.16
N ARG A 9 -8.64 2.84 -2.09
CA ARG A 9 -8.10 4.12 -1.63
C ARG A 9 -7.62 3.93 -0.20
N ILE A 10 -6.40 4.38 0.09
CA ILE A 10 -5.84 4.31 1.43
C ILE A 10 -6.45 5.43 2.28
N VAL A 11 -6.88 5.08 3.48
CA VAL A 11 -7.49 5.98 4.47
C VAL A 11 -6.67 5.97 5.75
N PRO A 12 -6.69 7.05 6.55
CA PRO A 12 -5.95 7.07 7.79
C PRO A 12 -6.56 6.08 8.78
N SER A 13 -5.71 5.57 9.68
CA SER A 13 -6.14 4.70 10.77
C SER A 13 -5.44 5.16 12.03
N ASP A 14 -6.23 5.60 13.02
CA ASP A 14 -5.73 6.09 14.31
C ASP A 14 -4.81 5.09 15.03
N LYS A 15 -5.04 3.78 14.78
CA LYS A 15 -4.23 2.68 15.33
C LYS A 15 -2.85 2.51 14.70
N LEU A 16 -2.57 3.21 13.59
CA LEU A 16 -1.33 3.09 12.82
C LEU A 16 -0.56 4.43 12.73
N THR A 17 -0.95 5.40 13.56
CA THR A 17 -0.37 6.75 13.57
C THR A 17 1.15 6.73 13.76
N ASP A 18 1.67 5.81 14.58
CA ASP A 18 3.10 5.68 14.86
C ASP A 18 3.94 5.17 13.68
N LEU A 19 3.31 4.54 12.68
CA LEU A 19 4.01 3.96 11.52
C LEU A 19 4.38 5.01 10.45
N LYS A 20 4.08 6.29 10.68
CA LYS A 20 4.38 7.41 9.76
C LYS A 20 3.91 7.16 8.31
N LEU A 21 2.77 6.48 8.15
CA LEU A 21 2.17 6.15 6.85
C LEU A 21 1.27 7.27 6.31
N SER A 22 1.32 8.46 6.89
CA SER A 22 0.48 9.60 6.51
C SER A 22 0.64 9.98 5.04
N GLU A 23 1.83 9.82 4.46
CA GLU A 23 2.09 10.10 3.05
C GLU A 23 1.38 9.14 2.07
N LEU A 24 0.85 8.02 2.57
CA LEU A 24 0.04 7.09 1.78
C LEU A 24 -1.45 7.45 1.81
N GLU A 25 -1.89 8.30 2.73
CA GLU A 25 -3.29 8.69 2.84
C GLU A 25 -3.81 9.29 1.53
N GLY A 26 -5.00 8.85 1.12
CA GLY A 26 -5.64 9.30 -0.11
C GLY A 26 -5.07 8.68 -1.39
N ARG A 27 -3.91 8.02 -1.34
CA ARG A 27 -3.36 7.33 -2.52
C ARG A 27 -4.24 6.16 -2.93
N THR A 28 -4.28 5.90 -4.23
CA THR A 28 -5.04 4.82 -4.85
C THR A 28 -4.12 3.74 -5.40
N GLY A 29 -4.69 2.55 -5.55
CA GLY A 29 -4.00 1.43 -6.14
C GLY A 29 -4.93 0.25 -6.38
N MET A 30 -4.33 -0.84 -6.83
CA MET A 30 -5.02 -2.06 -7.20
C MET A 30 -4.51 -3.20 -6.31
N VAL A 31 -5.44 -3.99 -5.77
CA VAL A 31 -5.07 -5.24 -5.09
C VAL A 31 -4.46 -6.17 -6.13
N ILE A 32 -3.23 -6.61 -5.89
CA ILE A 32 -2.52 -7.56 -6.76
C ILE A 32 -2.44 -8.95 -6.13
N GLU A 33 -2.63 -9.06 -4.83
CA GLU A 33 -2.61 -10.34 -4.11
C GLU A 33 -3.52 -10.29 -2.88
N ASN A 34 -4.25 -11.37 -2.65
CA ASN A 34 -5.03 -11.57 -1.44
C ASN A 34 -4.19 -12.35 -0.43
N LEU A 35 -3.81 -11.68 0.67
CA LEU A 35 -3.02 -12.25 1.76
C LEU A 35 -3.90 -12.59 2.97
N THR A 36 -5.21 -12.70 2.78
CA THR A 36 -6.15 -13.08 3.84
C THR A 36 -5.92 -14.53 4.21
N CYS A 37 -5.62 -14.76 5.49
CA CYS A 37 -5.48 -16.10 6.08
C CYS A 37 -6.47 -16.24 7.23
N SER A 38 -7.09 -17.41 7.38
CA SER A 38 -8.08 -17.71 8.43
C SER A 38 -7.51 -17.59 9.85
N GLU A 39 -6.20 -17.75 10.02
CA GLU A 39 -5.51 -17.62 11.31
C GLU A 39 -5.29 -16.16 11.73
N ARG A 40 -5.44 -15.20 10.81
CA ARG A 40 -5.25 -13.78 11.10
C ARG A 40 -6.56 -13.09 11.37
N LYS A 41 -6.63 -12.36 12.49
CA LYS A 41 -7.77 -11.52 12.85
C LYS A 41 -8.11 -10.47 11.78
N ASN A 42 -7.10 -9.97 11.07
CA ASN A 42 -7.25 -8.94 10.05
C ASN A 42 -6.92 -9.50 8.67
N LYS A 43 -7.75 -9.16 7.68
CA LYS A 43 -7.50 -9.48 6.27
C LYS A 43 -6.31 -8.68 5.75
N GLY A 44 -5.45 -9.33 4.99
CA GLY A 44 -4.27 -8.72 4.39
C GLY A 44 -4.40 -8.68 2.87
N TYR A 45 -3.91 -7.62 2.25
CA TYR A 45 -3.88 -7.47 0.80
C TYR A 45 -2.56 -6.84 0.39
N MET A 46 -1.98 -7.32 -0.71
CA MET A 46 -0.89 -6.60 -1.37
C MET A 46 -1.50 -5.65 -2.40
N VAL A 47 -1.12 -4.37 -2.32
CA VAL A 47 -1.62 -3.31 -3.20
C VAL A 47 -0.47 -2.73 -3.99
N ARG A 48 -0.63 -2.64 -5.30
CA ARG A 48 0.24 -1.84 -6.16
C ARG A 48 -0.34 -0.44 -6.30
N LEU A 49 0.40 0.56 -5.83
CA LEU A 49 0.01 1.97 -5.97
C LEU A 49 0.05 2.42 -7.42
N ASP A 50 -0.84 3.34 -7.80
CA ASP A 50 -0.87 3.93 -9.14
C ASP A 50 0.37 4.80 -9.40
N VAL A 51 0.90 5.42 -8.34
CA VAL A 51 2.11 6.26 -8.37
C VAL A 51 3.15 5.67 -7.41
N PRO A 52 4.42 5.53 -7.82
CA PRO A 52 5.49 5.07 -6.95
C PRO A 52 5.55 5.87 -5.65
N PHE A 53 5.76 5.17 -4.52
CA PHE A 53 5.89 5.82 -3.22
C PHE A 53 7.19 6.62 -3.12
N PHE A 54 8.33 6.01 -3.45
CA PHE A 54 9.62 6.68 -3.52
C PHE A 54 9.90 7.17 -4.94
N ARG A 55 10.14 8.47 -5.11
CA ARG A 55 10.90 8.96 -6.27
C ARG A 55 12.36 8.58 -6.03
N ARG A 56 12.92 7.76 -6.91
CA ARG A 56 14.35 7.48 -6.95
C ARG A 56 15.05 8.82 -7.25
N THR A 57 15.56 9.51 -6.25
CA THR A 57 16.53 10.57 -6.47
C THR A 57 17.80 9.87 -6.95
N ASN A 58 18.30 10.26 -8.13
CA ASN A 58 19.62 9.85 -8.58
C ASN A 58 20.63 10.39 -7.55
N LEU A 59 21.02 9.54 -6.60
CA LEU A 59 22.18 9.80 -5.76
C LEU A 59 23.40 9.73 -6.69
N VAL A 60 23.79 10.90 -7.21
CA VAL A 60 25.12 11.10 -7.77
C VAL A 60 26.07 11.10 -6.58
N TYR A 61 26.71 9.96 -6.33
CA TYR A 61 27.88 9.93 -5.46
C TYR A 61 29.03 10.55 -6.24
N THR A 62 29.33 11.82 -5.97
CA THR A 62 30.63 12.42 -6.35
C THR A 62 31.64 12.09 -5.25
N TYR A 63 32.71 11.39 -5.65
CA TYR A 63 33.94 11.15 -4.88
C TYR A 63 34.79 12.42 -4.78
#